data_AF-A0A6A3J6H4-F1
#
_entry.id   AF-A0A6A3J6H4-F1
#
_cell.length_a   1.000
_cell.length_b   1.000
_cell.length_c   1.000
_cell.angle_alpha   90.00
_cell.angle_beta   90.00
_cell.angle_gamma   90.00
#
_symmetry.space_group_name_H-M   'P 1'
#
loop_
_entity.id
_entity.type
_entity.pdbx_description
1 polymer ?
#
loop_
_entity_poly.entity_id
_entity_poly.type
_entity_poly.pdbx_seq_one_letter_code
_entity_poly.pdbx_strand_id
1 'polypeptide(L)'
;MKFDTGADDLPVDASMSTGNPNTGATHVAREDCLHLADPEWEALQRLSTVIGEAAVATMLRTLSPTEQHGVALGFIMKEQRETAARATVSTPSTPRVESLKLHVNSYVGRESEPLLRWLVEVDTAIKARRIVDPLSKVAFAMSCLGGRARSWAYGRRLTDPTCFSTYEVF
;
A
#
# COMPACT_ATOMS: atom_id res chain seq x y z
N MET A 1 50.61 -64.89 48.98
CA MET A 1 49.25 -65.32 49.38
C MET A 1 48.38 -64.06 49.49
N LYS A 2 47.06 -64.16 49.36
CA LYS A 2 46.13 -63.03 49.24
C LYS A 2 45.43 -62.74 50.58
N PHE A 3 44.70 -61.63 50.66
CA PHE A 3 43.77 -61.22 51.75
C PHE A 3 44.46 -60.71 53.04
N ASP A 4 43.91 -59.84 53.89
CA ASP A 4 42.87 -58.77 53.89
C ASP A 4 42.94 -58.13 55.34
N THR A 5 42.31 -57.03 55.79
CA THR A 5 41.35 -56.03 55.25
C THR A 5 41.43 -54.72 56.06
N GLY A 6 40.82 -53.63 55.59
CA GLY A 6 40.24 -52.58 56.47
C GLY A 6 41.00 -51.25 56.62
N ALA A 7 40.39 -50.17 56.11
CA ALA A 7 40.66 -48.78 56.51
C ALA A 7 39.42 -47.91 56.20
N ASP A 8 38.52 -47.77 57.17
CA ASP A 8 37.64 -46.61 57.25
C ASP A 8 38.48 -45.40 57.67
N ASP A 9 38.47 -44.30 56.91
CA ASP A 9 37.57 -43.16 57.18
C ASP A 9 37.72 -42.09 56.08
N LEU A 10 36.68 -41.26 55.92
CA LEU A 10 36.63 -40.10 55.01
C LEU A 10 36.86 -38.81 55.83
N PRO A 11 37.34 -37.72 55.20
CA PRO A 11 36.35 -36.78 54.69
C PRO A 11 36.66 -36.21 53.30
N VAL A 12 35.59 -36.15 52.51
CA VAL A 12 35.30 -35.17 51.45
C VAL A 12 36.41 -34.21 51.03
N ASP A 13 36.82 -34.31 49.77
CA ASP A 13 36.84 -33.11 48.92
C ASP A 13 36.08 -33.37 47.62
N ALA A 14 35.10 -32.51 47.34
CA ALA A 14 34.10 -32.73 46.32
C ALA A 14 34.57 -32.13 44.98
N SER A 15 35.33 -32.92 44.22
CA SER A 15 35.62 -32.62 42.81
C SER A 15 34.39 -32.80 41.92
N MET A 16 33.38 -31.94 42.11
CA MET A 16 32.33 -31.74 41.11
C MET A 16 32.92 -30.99 39.93
N SER A 17 33.36 -31.74 38.92
CA SER A 17 33.54 -31.20 37.58
C SER A 17 32.16 -30.86 37.00
N THR A 18 31.67 -29.66 37.32
CA THR A 18 30.50 -29.08 36.66
C THR A 18 30.88 -28.74 35.22
N GLY A 19 30.60 -29.68 34.31
CA GLY A 19 30.69 -29.45 32.88
C GLY A 19 29.89 -28.20 32.52
N ASN A 20 30.58 -27.15 32.10
CA ASN A 20 30.05 -25.80 31.93
C ASN A 20 29.07 -25.74 30.73
N PRO A 21 27.75 -25.63 30.93
CA PRO A 21 26.77 -25.61 29.84
C PRO A 21 26.53 -24.16 29.40
N ASN A 22 27.60 -23.43 29.07
CA ASN A 22 27.48 -22.03 28.68
C ASN A 22 28.38 -21.66 27.49
N THR A 23 28.34 -22.52 26.47
CA THR A 23 28.60 -22.11 25.09
C THR A 23 27.24 -21.79 24.47
N GLY A 24 26.74 -20.57 24.70
CA GLY A 24 25.46 -20.13 24.15
C GLY A 24 25.50 -20.17 22.63
N ALA A 25 24.78 -21.09 22.01
CA ALA A 25 24.63 -21.14 20.56
C ALA A 25 23.97 -19.83 20.08
N THR A 26 24.75 -18.93 19.49
CA THR A 26 24.26 -17.60 19.07
C THR A 26 23.25 -17.69 17.91
N HIS A 27 23.30 -18.80 17.19
CA HIS A 27 22.46 -19.14 16.04
C HIS A 27 21.28 -20.04 16.47
N VAL A 28 20.07 -19.77 15.97
CA VAL A 28 18.90 -20.66 16.10
C VAL A 28 18.65 -21.32 14.77
N ALA A 29 18.52 -22.65 14.75
CA ALA A 29 18.35 -23.41 13.53
C ALA A 29 16.85 -23.61 13.20
N ARG A 30 16.54 -23.94 11.93
CA ARG A 30 15.13 -24.10 11.48
C ARG A 30 14.47 -25.31 12.15
N GLU A 31 15.24 -26.36 12.43
CA GLU A 31 14.83 -27.57 13.14
C GLU A 31 14.34 -27.30 14.57
N ASP A 32 14.85 -26.28 15.25
CA ASP A 32 14.42 -25.89 16.60
C ASP A 32 13.06 -25.16 16.61
N CYS A 33 12.54 -24.78 15.43
CA CYS A 33 11.41 -23.88 15.28
C CYS A 33 10.34 -24.41 14.30
N LEU A 34 10.15 -25.74 14.23
CA LEU A 34 9.16 -26.39 13.34
C LEU A 34 7.70 -25.95 13.59
N HIS A 35 7.38 -25.34 14.74
CA HIS A 35 6.07 -24.76 15.02
C HIS A 35 5.79 -23.44 14.27
N LEU A 36 6.82 -22.78 13.72
CA LEU A 36 6.68 -21.57 12.92
C LEU A 36 6.48 -21.91 11.43
N ALA A 37 5.53 -21.23 10.80
CA ALA A 37 5.34 -21.30 9.36
C ALA A 37 6.52 -20.64 8.62
N ASP A 38 6.79 -21.05 7.37
CA ASP A 38 7.88 -20.48 6.57
C ASP A 38 7.88 -18.94 6.48
N PRO A 39 6.75 -18.23 6.21
CA PRO A 39 6.77 -16.76 6.18
C PRO A 39 7.10 -16.12 7.54
N GLU A 40 6.81 -16.81 8.66
CA GLU A 40 7.11 -16.35 10.02
C GLU A 40 8.57 -16.58 10.37
N TRP A 41 9.13 -17.73 9.98
CA TRP A 41 10.56 -17.98 10.09
C TRP A 41 11.37 -16.96 9.29
N GLU A 42 11.01 -16.74 8.03
CA GLU A 42 11.63 -15.74 7.16
C GLU A 42 11.50 -14.32 7.74
N ALA A 43 10.39 -14.01 8.41
CA ALA A 43 10.21 -12.73 9.12
C ALA A 43 11.16 -12.58 10.31
N LEU A 44 11.43 -13.65 11.07
CA LEU A 44 12.42 -13.64 12.15
C LEU A 44 13.85 -13.53 11.62
N GLN A 45 14.16 -14.14 10.47
CA GLN A 45 15.44 -13.96 9.78
C GLN A 45 15.63 -12.52 9.27
N ARG A 46 14.56 -11.84 8.81
CA ARG A 46 14.64 -10.41 8.50
C ARG A 46 14.73 -9.55 9.77
N LEU A 47 14.01 -9.89 10.84
CA LEU A 47 14.09 -9.21 12.13
C LEU A 47 15.51 -9.31 12.74
N SER A 48 16.22 -10.43 12.58
CA SER A 48 17.60 -10.57 13.06
C SER A 48 18.56 -9.60 12.40
N THR A 49 18.32 -9.19 11.14
CA THR A 49 19.09 -8.11 10.48
C THR A 49 18.86 -6.72 11.07
N VAL A 50 17.74 -6.53 11.80
CA VAL A 50 17.34 -5.24 12.40
C VAL A 50 17.78 -5.14 13.86
N ILE A 51 17.62 -6.20 14.65
CA ILE A 51 17.91 -6.20 16.11
C ILE A 51 19.05 -7.13 16.54
N GLY A 52 19.65 -7.88 15.60
CA GLY A 52 20.71 -8.85 15.85
C GLY A 52 20.20 -10.26 16.16
N GLU A 53 20.93 -11.27 15.67
CA GLU A 53 20.63 -12.69 15.90
C GLU A 53 20.55 -13.04 17.38
N ALA A 54 21.46 -12.54 18.22
CA ALA A 54 21.48 -12.81 19.65
C ALA A 54 20.19 -12.31 20.37
N ALA A 55 19.58 -11.21 19.90
CA ALA A 55 18.33 -10.71 20.44
C ALA A 55 17.16 -11.63 20.04
N VAL A 56 17.05 -11.99 18.76
CA VAL A 56 16.04 -12.96 18.27
C VAL A 56 16.20 -14.33 18.95
N ALA A 57 17.42 -14.81 19.09
CA ALA A 57 17.74 -16.07 19.77
C ALA A 57 17.42 -16.04 21.28
N THR A 58 17.46 -14.86 21.91
CA THR A 58 16.98 -14.69 23.28
C THR A 58 15.46 -14.73 23.33
N MET A 59 14.78 -14.00 22.44
CA MET A 59 13.31 -14.01 22.34
C MET A 59 12.75 -15.43 22.09
N LEU A 60 13.37 -16.21 21.20
CA LEU A 60 12.96 -17.59 20.92
C LEU A 60 13.19 -18.57 22.09
N ARG A 61 14.02 -18.21 23.09
CA ARG A 61 14.22 -19.00 24.32
C ARG A 61 13.33 -18.57 25.47
N THR A 62 12.91 -17.31 25.51
CA THR A 62 12.11 -16.75 26.62
C THR A 62 10.61 -16.70 26.34
N LEU A 63 10.21 -16.57 25.07
CA LEU A 63 8.81 -16.48 24.66
C LEU A 63 8.20 -17.85 24.38
N SER A 64 6.93 -18.02 24.72
CA SER A 64 6.15 -19.21 24.34
C SER A 64 5.89 -19.24 22.81
N PRO A 65 5.59 -20.42 22.22
CA PRO A 65 5.34 -20.54 20.78
C PRO A 65 4.29 -19.55 20.23
N THR A 66 3.24 -19.26 20.99
CA THR A 66 2.18 -18.30 20.62
C THR A 66 2.70 -16.86 20.60
N GLU A 67 3.58 -16.49 21.52
CA GLU A 67 4.20 -15.15 21.56
C GLU A 67 5.22 -14.97 20.43
N GLN A 68 5.98 -16.02 20.09
CA GLN A 68 6.89 -16.02 18.94
C GLN A 68 6.14 -15.79 17.62
N HIS A 69 5.01 -16.47 17.43
CA HIS A 69 4.10 -16.25 16.31
C HIS A 69 3.57 -14.79 16.28
N GLY A 70 3.18 -14.25 17.44
CA GLY A 70 2.76 -12.84 17.57
C GLY A 70 3.85 -11.83 17.18
N VAL A 71 5.11 -12.08 17.54
CA VAL A 71 6.27 -11.28 17.12
C VAL A 71 6.47 -11.36 15.60
N ALA A 72 6.45 -12.56 15.02
CA ALA A 72 6.66 -12.76 13.59
C ALA A 72 5.56 -12.09 12.76
N LEU A 73 4.28 -12.29 13.11
CA LEU A 73 3.16 -11.61 12.45
C LEU A 73 3.21 -10.09 12.62
N GLY A 74 3.54 -9.60 13.82
CA GLY A 74 3.68 -8.18 14.08
C GLY A 74 4.76 -7.52 13.21
N PHE A 75 5.87 -8.22 12.98
CA PHE A 75 6.93 -7.79 12.06
C PHE A 75 6.46 -7.80 10.60
N ILE A 76 5.83 -8.89 10.12
CA ILE A 76 5.28 -8.98 8.76
C ILE A 76 4.28 -7.85 8.48
N MET A 77 3.35 -7.58 9.40
CA MET A 77 2.36 -6.50 9.25
C MET A 77 3.00 -5.11 9.24
N LYS A 78 4.12 -4.92 9.96
CA LYS A 78 4.92 -3.70 9.92
C LYS A 78 5.64 -3.55 8.57
N GLU A 79 6.34 -4.59 8.10
CA GLU A 79 7.00 -4.61 6.79
C GLU A 79 6.03 -4.36 5.64
N GLN A 80 4.82 -4.95 5.69
CA GLN A 80 3.77 -4.71 4.70
C GLN A 80 3.31 -3.24 4.72
N ARG A 81 3.13 -2.64 5.90
CA ARG A 81 2.77 -1.22 6.02
C ARG A 81 3.87 -0.29 5.48
N GLU A 82 5.13 -0.59 5.79
CA GLU A 82 6.28 0.19 5.32
C GLU A 82 6.49 0.04 3.82
N THR A 83 6.32 -1.17 3.27
CA THR A 83 6.34 -1.43 1.83
C THR A 83 5.20 -0.71 1.11
N ALA A 84 3.98 -0.74 1.65
CA ALA A 84 2.83 -0.04 1.11
C ALA A 84 3.02 1.49 1.16
N ALA A 85 3.55 2.04 2.27
CA ALA A 85 3.90 3.45 2.37
C ALA A 85 5.01 3.85 1.37
N ARG A 86 6.02 3.00 1.17
CA ARG A 86 7.06 3.23 0.16
C ARG A 86 6.50 3.18 -1.27
N ALA A 87 5.53 2.32 -1.54
CA ALA A 87 4.82 2.27 -2.82
C ALA A 87 3.97 3.53 -3.08
N THR A 88 3.30 4.08 -2.06
CA THR A 88 2.58 5.35 -2.20
C THR A 88 3.51 6.55 -2.35
N VAL A 89 4.71 6.54 -1.75
CA VAL A 89 5.75 7.57 -1.93
C VAL A 89 6.48 7.45 -3.27
N SER A 90 6.64 6.24 -3.81
CA SER A 90 7.26 6.00 -5.12
C SER A 90 6.31 6.24 -6.29
N THR A 91 5.00 6.34 -6.02
CA THR A 91 4.08 6.98 -6.95
C THR A 91 4.33 8.49 -6.84
N PRO A 92 4.76 9.20 -7.90
CA PRO A 92 4.80 10.65 -7.84
C PRO A 92 3.37 11.13 -7.59
N SER A 93 3.11 11.64 -6.39
CA SER A 93 1.87 12.33 -6.08
C SER A 93 1.88 13.64 -6.86
N THR A 94 1.51 13.55 -8.14
CA THR A 94 1.08 14.70 -8.90
C THR A 94 0.12 15.46 -8.00
N PRO A 95 0.33 16.77 -7.76
CA PRO A 95 -0.64 17.54 -7.01
C PRO A 95 -1.97 17.30 -7.70
N ARG A 96 -2.93 16.70 -6.98
CA ARG A 96 -4.28 16.46 -7.47
C ARG A 96 -4.94 17.82 -7.57
N VAL A 97 -4.61 18.55 -8.63
CA VAL A 97 -5.19 19.85 -8.93
C VAL A 97 -6.67 19.61 -9.14
N GLU A 98 -7.45 19.94 -8.13
CA GLU A 98 -8.88 19.67 -8.07
C GLU A 98 -9.56 20.34 -9.26
N SER A 99 -10.37 19.56 -9.99
CA SER A 99 -11.14 20.07 -11.12
C SER A 99 -12.33 20.87 -10.59
N LEU A 100 -12.36 22.17 -10.86
CA LEU A 100 -13.42 23.04 -10.39
C LEU A 100 -14.67 22.84 -11.26
N LYS A 101 -15.75 22.31 -10.65
CA LYS A 101 -17.04 22.09 -11.30
C LYS A 101 -17.83 23.39 -11.41
N LEU A 102 -17.42 24.29 -12.31
CA LEU A 102 -18.15 25.52 -12.60
C LEU A 102 -19.55 25.23 -13.18
N HIS A 103 -20.55 25.99 -12.76
CA HIS A 103 -21.88 25.99 -13.37
C HIS A 103 -21.83 26.73 -14.72
N VAL A 104 -22.57 26.24 -15.70
CA VAL A 104 -22.76 26.88 -17.01
C VAL A 104 -24.25 26.91 -17.29
N ASN A 105 -24.77 28.07 -17.68
CA ASN A 105 -26.20 28.21 -17.97
C ASN A 105 -26.58 27.41 -19.23
N SER A 106 -27.83 26.97 -19.31
CA SER A 106 -28.31 26.27 -20.51
C SER A 106 -28.56 27.28 -21.64
N TYR A 107 -27.87 27.15 -22.77
CA TYR A 107 -28.21 27.93 -23.97
C TYR A 107 -29.37 27.27 -24.72
N VAL A 108 -30.50 27.97 -24.85
CA VAL A 108 -31.75 27.44 -25.40
C VAL A 108 -31.86 27.72 -26.91
N GLY A 109 -31.15 28.74 -27.39
CA GLY A 109 -31.21 29.20 -28.78
C GLY A 109 -32.35 30.18 -29.02
N ARG A 110 -32.51 31.16 -28.13
CA ARG A 110 -33.38 32.33 -28.34
C ARG A 110 -32.60 33.47 -28.99
N GLU A 111 -33.27 34.31 -29.76
CA GLU A 111 -32.64 35.47 -30.43
C GLU A 111 -32.05 36.51 -29.45
N SER A 112 -32.62 36.61 -28.25
CA SER A 112 -32.13 37.46 -27.17
C SER A 112 -31.09 36.80 -26.25
N GLU A 113 -30.76 35.51 -26.44
CA GLU A 113 -29.77 34.82 -25.62
C GLU A 113 -28.34 35.09 -26.16
N PRO A 114 -27.41 35.58 -25.31
CA PRO A 114 -26.09 36.04 -25.76
C PRO A 114 -25.14 34.87 -26.00
N LEU A 115 -25.19 34.26 -27.19
CA LEU A 115 -24.37 33.10 -27.58
C LEU A 115 -22.87 33.26 -27.24
N LEU A 116 -22.28 34.42 -27.56
CA LEU A 116 -20.85 34.68 -27.29
C LEU A 116 -20.51 34.66 -25.79
N ARG A 117 -21.43 35.13 -24.92
CA ARG A 117 -21.24 35.06 -23.46
C ARG A 117 -21.29 33.61 -22.98
N TRP A 118 -22.24 32.84 -23.50
CA TRP A 118 -22.36 31.42 -23.16
C TRP A 118 -21.15 30.60 -23.60
N LEU A 119 -20.60 30.84 -24.79
CA LEU A 119 -19.36 30.18 -25.24
C LEU A 119 -18.18 30.47 -24.29
N VAL A 120 -18.05 31.70 -23.79
CA VAL A 120 -17.04 32.05 -22.77
C VAL A 120 -17.28 31.35 -21.44
N GLU A 121 -18.53 31.15 -21.00
CA GLU A 121 -18.87 30.32 -19.83
C GLU A 121 -18.44 28.85 -20.04
N VAL A 122 -18.73 28.26 -21.21
CA VAL A 122 -18.35 26.89 -21.57
C VAL A 122 -16.82 26.74 -21.61
N ASP A 123 -16.10 27.64 -22.27
CA ASP A 123 -14.63 27.66 -22.32
C ASP A 123 -14.00 27.71 -20.94
N THR A 124 -14.53 28.59 -20.08
CA THR A 124 -14.04 28.76 -18.70
C THR A 124 -14.28 27.48 -17.90
N ALA A 125 -15.44 26.85 -18.06
CA ALA A 125 -15.75 25.57 -17.41
C ALA A 125 -14.92 24.40 -17.96
N ILE A 126 -14.62 24.33 -19.26
CA ILE A 126 -13.72 23.33 -19.86
C ILE A 126 -12.33 23.44 -19.24
N LYS A 127 -11.78 24.66 -19.16
CA LYS A 127 -10.46 24.94 -18.58
C LYS A 127 -10.43 24.60 -17.08
N ALA A 128 -11.42 25.07 -16.31
CA ALA A 128 -11.52 24.85 -14.87
C ALA A 128 -11.74 23.37 -14.48
N ARG A 129 -12.51 22.63 -15.29
CA ARG A 129 -12.72 21.18 -15.13
C ARG A 129 -11.57 20.34 -15.72
N ARG A 130 -10.63 20.97 -16.43
CA ARG A 130 -9.49 20.33 -17.12
C ARG A 130 -9.91 19.25 -18.14
N ILE A 131 -10.96 19.52 -18.92
CA ILE A 131 -11.44 18.59 -19.95
C ILE A 131 -10.50 18.68 -21.17
N VAL A 132 -9.63 17.68 -21.32
CA VAL A 132 -8.61 17.63 -22.39
C VAL A 132 -9.14 16.97 -23.67
N ASP A 133 -9.80 15.82 -23.53
CA ASP A 133 -10.29 14.99 -24.65
C ASP A 133 -11.29 15.77 -25.54
N PRO A 134 -11.07 15.85 -26.88
CA PRO A 134 -11.93 16.61 -27.79
C PRO A 134 -13.40 16.19 -27.73
N LEU A 135 -13.70 14.89 -27.69
CA LEU A 135 -15.07 14.39 -27.67
C LEU A 135 -15.77 14.71 -26.34
N SER A 136 -15.03 14.67 -25.23
CA SER A 136 -15.49 15.08 -23.91
C SER A 136 -15.78 16.58 -23.83
N LYS A 137 -15.01 17.44 -24.49
CA LYS A 137 -15.32 18.88 -24.61
C LYS A 137 -16.65 19.10 -25.35
N VAL A 138 -16.84 18.43 -26.50
CA VAL A 138 -18.10 18.50 -27.27
C VAL A 138 -19.28 17.94 -26.46
N ALA A 139 -19.12 16.80 -25.80
CA ALA A 139 -20.16 16.21 -24.97
C ALA A 139 -20.55 17.13 -23.79
N PHE A 140 -19.57 17.79 -23.18
CA PHE A 140 -19.83 18.80 -22.16
C PHE A 140 -20.57 20.02 -22.72
N ALA A 141 -20.13 20.59 -23.85
CA ALA A 141 -20.79 21.73 -24.48
C ALA A 141 -22.24 21.40 -24.88
N MET A 142 -22.49 20.21 -25.46
CA MET A 142 -23.82 19.70 -25.75
C MET A 142 -24.69 19.50 -24.49
N SER A 143 -24.10 19.11 -23.35
CA SER A 143 -24.83 18.99 -22.08
C SER A 143 -25.33 20.35 -21.57
N CYS A 144 -24.66 21.43 -21.95
CA CYS A 144 -25.03 22.81 -21.65
C CYS A 144 -25.98 23.44 -22.69
N LEU A 145 -26.43 22.69 -23.70
CA LEU A 145 -27.51 23.12 -24.60
C LEU A 145 -28.88 22.74 -24.04
N GLY A 146 -29.89 23.55 -24.33
CA GLY A 146 -31.31 23.32 -24.03
C GLY A 146 -32.21 23.62 -25.24
N GLY A 147 -33.52 23.35 -25.09
CA GLY A 147 -34.56 23.67 -26.08
C GLY A 147 -34.16 23.48 -27.55
N ARG A 148 -34.27 24.55 -28.35
CA ARG A 148 -34.02 24.50 -29.80
C ARG A 148 -32.57 24.14 -30.14
N ALA A 149 -31.61 24.71 -29.41
CA ALA A 149 -30.19 24.43 -29.61
C ALA A 149 -29.84 22.96 -29.35
N ARG A 150 -30.40 22.37 -28.28
CA ARG A 150 -30.26 20.93 -27.98
C ARG A 150 -30.83 20.07 -29.10
N SER A 151 -32.07 20.32 -29.52
CA SER A 151 -32.71 19.55 -30.60
C SER A 151 -31.93 19.64 -31.91
N TRP A 152 -31.41 20.82 -32.26
CA TRP A 152 -30.55 21.01 -33.44
C TRP A 152 -29.25 20.19 -33.35
N ALA A 153 -28.53 20.27 -32.24
CA ALA A 153 -27.23 19.61 -32.10
C ALA A 153 -27.35 18.06 -32.10
N TYR A 154 -28.38 17.51 -31.45
CA TYR A 154 -28.65 16.07 -31.53
C TYR A 154 -29.20 15.65 -32.90
N GLY A 155 -30.02 16.49 -33.55
CA GLY A 155 -30.47 16.24 -34.94
C GLY A 155 -29.30 16.15 -35.93
N ARG A 156 -28.31 17.04 -35.81
CA ARG A 156 -27.05 17.00 -36.58
C ARG A 156 -26.32 15.67 -36.36
N ARG A 157 -26.12 15.26 -35.09
CA ARG A 157 -25.45 13.99 -34.74
C ARG A 157 -26.19 12.73 -35.19
N LEU A 158 -27.52 12.77 -35.30
CA LEU A 158 -28.33 11.66 -35.83
C LEU A 158 -28.14 11.49 -37.35
N THR A 159 -27.87 12.57 -38.08
CA THR A 159 -27.59 12.53 -39.53
C THR A 159 -26.12 12.21 -39.82
N ASP A 160 -25.21 12.77 -39.03
CA ASP A 160 -23.76 12.55 -39.13
C ASP A 160 -23.17 12.44 -37.71
N PRO A 161 -22.83 11.22 -37.25
CA PRO A 161 -22.22 11.01 -35.93
C PRO A 161 -20.89 11.74 -35.72
N THR A 162 -20.21 12.12 -36.81
CA THR A 162 -18.90 12.78 -36.79
C THR A 162 -18.97 14.31 -36.92
N CYS A 163 -20.18 14.89 -37.01
CA CYS A 163 -20.39 16.31 -37.32
C CYS A 163 -19.75 17.30 -36.33
N PHE A 164 -19.36 16.82 -35.13
CA PHE A 164 -18.66 17.55 -34.09
C PHE A 164 -17.45 16.70 -33.63
N SER A 165 -16.42 16.63 -34.47
CA SER A 165 -15.20 15.86 -34.22
C SER A 165 -14.29 16.49 -33.15
N THR A 166 -14.33 17.82 -33.03
CA THR A 166 -13.63 18.58 -31.98
C THR A 166 -14.53 19.72 -31.46
N TYR A 167 -14.09 20.43 -30.41
CA TYR A 167 -14.85 21.54 -29.83
C TYR A 167 -14.77 22.82 -30.68
N GLU A 168 -13.72 22.94 -31.47
CA GLU A 168 -13.44 24.07 -32.36
C GLU A 168 -14.32 24.06 -33.63
N VAL A 169 -15.03 22.96 -33.89
CA VAL A 169 -15.99 22.78 -34.99
C VAL A 169 -17.44 22.60 -34.51
N PHE A 170 -17.71 22.87 -33.23
CA PHE A 170 -19.03 22.76 -32.59
C PHE A 170 -19.78 24.10 -32.60
#